data_AF-A0A182GA60-F1
#
_entry.id   AF-A0A182GA60-F1
#
_cell.length_a   1.000
_cell.length_b   1.000
_cell.length_c   1.000
_cell.angle_alpha   90.00
_cell.angle_beta   90.00
_cell.angle_gamma   90.00
#
_symmetry.space_group_name_H-M   'P 1'
#
loop_
_entity.id
_entity.type
_entity.pdbx_description
1 polymer ?
#
loop_
_entity_poly.entity_id
_entity_poly.type
_entity_poly.pdbx_seq_one_letter_code
_entity_poly.pdbx_strand_id
1 'polypeptide(L)'
;MPEMKSFSVFAREKHVYEQTLPAMEQLWAEAGESVRFGPRCWKTVEGDTDIIVLDDLGDEGYSVANRQEGVGMEHVHVLLEKLAKFHAAGAVLYRKHGRTTPLYDCMLIDPAGKDFMDQYYKVIKPEFYGILSSTPEDERYKAKLEKSMENDFEKTTAALTFDDSDFVTICHADMWTNNHMYSYHTSGTPKDALLVIFSGLFDNYSSTHVHIFHFRSTTKAPSTGPPCRICSTIS
;
A
#
# COMPACT_ATOMS: atom_id res chain seq x y z
N MET A 1 -21.28 2.44 4.66
CA MET A 1 -20.97 3.15 3.40
C MET A 1 -21.31 2.19 2.26
N PRO A 2 -22.44 2.39 1.58
CA PRO A 2 -22.89 1.53 0.47
C PRO A 2 -21.83 1.41 -0.64
N GLU A 3 -21.07 2.49 -0.89
CA GLU A 3 -20.02 2.52 -1.92
C GLU A 3 -18.85 1.57 -1.60
N MET A 4 -18.51 1.38 -0.32
CA MET A 4 -17.44 0.46 0.08
C MET A 4 -17.80 -1.02 -0.17
N LYS A 5 -19.11 -1.36 -0.13
CA LYS A 5 -19.61 -2.68 -0.50
C LYS A 5 -19.60 -2.89 -2.02
N SER A 6 -19.89 -1.86 -2.82
CA SER A 6 -19.78 -1.95 -4.29
C SER A 6 -18.35 -2.14 -4.77
N PHE A 7 -17.37 -1.81 -3.94
CA PHE A 7 -15.94 -1.92 -4.23
C PHE A 7 -15.29 -3.18 -3.65
N SER A 8 -16.08 -4.07 -3.04
CA SER A 8 -15.63 -5.36 -2.50
C SER A 8 -14.41 -5.27 -1.57
N VAL A 9 -14.19 -4.12 -0.93
CA VAL A 9 -12.99 -3.84 -0.12
C VAL A 9 -12.85 -4.87 1.01
N PHE A 10 -13.96 -5.16 1.69
CA PHE A 10 -13.99 -6.17 2.75
C PHE A 10 -13.73 -7.59 2.21
N ALA A 11 -14.37 -7.96 1.09
CA ALA A 11 -14.21 -9.28 0.49
C ALA A 11 -12.75 -9.51 0.05
N ARG A 12 -12.09 -8.47 -0.48
CA ARG A 12 -10.68 -8.48 -0.82
C ARG A 12 -9.80 -8.67 0.41
N GLU A 13 -10.00 -7.85 1.43
CA GLU A 13 -9.20 -7.94 2.66
C GLU A 13 -9.38 -9.29 3.37
N LYS A 14 -10.61 -9.78 3.46
CA LYS A 14 -10.92 -11.14 3.94
C LYS A 14 -10.15 -12.20 3.13
N HIS A 15 -10.21 -12.14 1.80
CA HIS A 15 -9.53 -13.10 0.94
C HIS A 15 -8.01 -13.07 1.12
N VAL A 16 -7.44 -11.89 1.38
CA VAL A 16 -6.01 -11.75 1.66
C VAL A 16 -5.63 -12.54 2.90
N TYR A 17 -6.33 -12.30 4.01
CA TYR A 17 -6.03 -12.94 5.29
C TYR A 17 -6.31 -14.45 5.30
N GLU A 18 -7.39 -14.90 4.65
CA GLU A 18 -7.78 -16.32 4.67
C GLU A 18 -7.02 -17.18 3.66
N GLN A 19 -6.63 -16.62 2.51
CA GLN A 19 -6.11 -17.40 1.38
C GLN A 19 -4.73 -16.93 0.93
N THR A 20 -4.57 -15.63 0.65
CA THR A 20 -3.37 -15.13 -0.03
C THR A 20 -2.14 -15.13 0.89
N LEU A 21 -2.22 -14.56 2.09
CA LEU A 21 -1.07 -14.57 3.00
C LEU A 21 -0.65 -16.00 3.37
N PRO A 22 -1.55 -16.92 3.77
CA PRO A 22 -1.16 -18.30 4.04
C PRO A 22 -0.46 -18.97 2.85
N ALA A 23 -0.98 -18.79 1.63
CA ALA A 23 -0.37 -19.35 0.42
C ALA A 23 1.02 -18.77 0.15
N MET A 24 1.20 -17.45 0.30
CA MET A 24 2.49 -16.78 0.12
C MET A 24 3.53 -17.25 1.14
N GLU A 25 3.14 -17.40 2.40
CA GLU A 25 4.02 -17.86 3.47
C GLU A 25 4.37 -19.34 3.32
N GLN A 26 3.44 -20.17 2.83
CA GLN A 26 3.71 -21.56 2.50
C GLN A 26 4.80 -21.68 1.42
N LEU A 27 4.77 -20.83 0.38
CA LEU A 27 5.82 -20.83 -0.65
C LEU A 27 7.21 -20.55 -0.06
N TRP A 28 7.30 -19.64 0.91
CA TRP A 28 8.56 -19.38 1.63
C TRP A 28 8.98 -20.58 2.47
N ALA A 29 8.03 -21.21 3.19
CA ALA A 29 8.31 -22.39 3.99
C ALA A 29 8.81 -23.56 3.14
N GLU A 30 8.22 -23.77 1.95
CA GLU A 30 8.68 -24.75 0.95
C GLU A 30 10.11 -24.44 0.44
N ALA A 31 10.46 -23.15 0.38
CA ALA A 31 11.82 -22.69 0.04
C ALA A 31 12.80 -22.74 1.24
N GLY A 32 12.34 -23.17 2.42
CA GLY A 32 13.17 -23.31 3.63
C GLY A 32 13.29 -22.04 4.48
N GLU A 33 12.47 -21.02 4.24
CA GLU A 33 12.45 -19.79 5.03
C GLU A 33 11.07 -19.57 5.67
N SER A 34 11.04 -19.25 6.96
CA SER A 34 9.78 -18.89 7.63
C SER A 34 9.55 -17.38 7.54
N VAL A 35 8.53 -16.97 6.79
CA VAL A 35 8.14 -15.57 6.64
C VAL A 35 6.72 -15.38 7.15
N ARG A 36 6.48 -14.30 7.92
CA ARG A 36 5.13 -13.81 8.26
C ARG A 36 4.94 -12.43 7.64
N PHE A 37 3.85 -12.26 6.91
CA PHE A 37 3.55 -10.98 6.24
C PHE A 37 2.59 -10.09 7.03
N GLY A 38 1.70 -10.66 7.82
CA GLY A 38 0.69 -9.93 8.57
C GLY A 38 0.13 -10.71 9.77
N PRO A 39 -0.89 -10.17 10.46
CA PRO A 39 -1.57 -10.86 11.54
C PRO A 39 -2.30 -12.10 11.05
N ARG A 40 -2.51 -13.09 11.94
CA ARG A 40 -3.36 -14.24 11.67
C ARG A 40 -4.81 -13.85 11.79
N CYS A 41 -5.62 -14.36 10.88
CA CYS A 41 -7.07 -14.22 10.95
C CYS A 41 -7.66 -15.44 11.66
N TRP A 42 -8.41 -15.15 12.73
CA TRP A 42 -9.08 -16.16 13.56
C TRP A 42 -10.50 -16.43 13.08
N LYS A 43 -11.19 -15.40 12.60
CA LYS A 43 -12.59 -15.49 12.23
C LYS A 43 -12.99 -14.37 11.29
N THR A 44 -13.82 -14.70 10.31
CA THR A 44 -14.56 -13.73 9.52
C THR A 44 -16.07 -13.97 9.70
N VAL A 45 -16.85 -12.89 9.70
CA VAL A 45 -18.31 -12.92 9.76
C VAL A 45 -18.84 -11.98 8.69
N GLU A 46 -19.74 -12.49 7.86
CA GLU A 46 -20.46 -11.69 6.87
C GLU A 46 -21.90 -11.49 7.35
N GLY A 47 -22.44 -10.29 7.17
CA GLY A 47 -23.80 -9.97 7.60
C GLY A 47 -24.15 -8.49 7.44
N ASP A 48 -25.00 -7.99 8.34
CA ASP A 48 -25.32 -6.56 8.37
C ASP A 48 -24.05 -5.71 8.58
N THR A 49 -23.17 -6.21 9.45
CA THR A 49 -21.81 -5.71 9.68
C THR A 49 -20.83 -6.83 9.41
N ASP A 50 -19.92 -6.59 8.48
CA ASP A 50 -18.86 -7.52 8.15
C ASP A 50 -17.70 -7.37 9.15
N ILE A 51 -17.16 -8.48 9.67
CA ILE A 51 -16.17 -8.50 10.76
C ILE A 51 -15.00 -9.42 10.40
N ILE A 52 -13.77 -8.94 10.62
CA ILE A 52 -12.53 -9.73 10.58
C ILE A 52 -11.89 -9.67 11.97
N VAL A 53 -11.57 -10.83 12.54
CA VAL A 53 -10.91 -10.96 13.84
C VAL A 53 -9.46 -11.38 13.59
N LEU A 54 -8.52 -10.53 14.00
CA LEU A 54 -7.08 -10.68 13.76
C LEU A 54 -6.31 -10.80 15.09
N ASP A 55 -5.05 -11.27 15.01
CA ASP A 55 -4.09 -11.12 16.12
C ASP A 55 -3.97 -9.66 16.57
N ASP A 56 -3.82 -9.46 17.88
CA ASP A 56 -3.37 -8.18 18.42
C ASP A 56 -1.84 -8.11 18.31
N LEU A 57 -1.37 -7.43 17.27
CA LEU A 57 0.07 -7.23 17.05
C LEU A 57 0.72 -6.37 18.15
N GLY A 58 -0.05 -5.56 18.87
CA GLY A 58 0.44 -4.79 20.01
C GLY A 58 0.89 -5.68 21.16
N ASP A 59 0.12 -6.72 21.47
CA ASP A 59 0.47 -7.75 22.47
C ASP A 59 1.70 -8.56 22.05
N GLU A 60 1.95 -8.68 20.74
CA GLU A 60 3.16 -9.28 20.19
C GLU A 60 4.38 -8.33 20.13
N GLY A 61 4.23 -7.10 20.62
CA GLY A 61 5.31 -6.10 20.68
C GLY A 61 5.56 -5.34 19.37
N TYR A 62 4.61 -5.37 18.44
CA TYR A 62 4.66 -4.51 17.25
C TYR A 62 3.97 -3.18 17.52
N SER A 63 4.48 -2.11 16.92
CA SER A 63 3.86 -0.78 16.99
C SER A 63 4.00 -0.03 15.67
N VAL A 64 3.07 0.90 15.44
CA VAL A 64 3.14 1.83 14.31
C VAL A 64 4.26 2.83 14.55
N ALA A 65 5.08 3.09 13.53
CA ALA A 65 6.12 4.11 13.62
C ALA A 65 5.51 5.51 13.79
N ASN A 66 6.15 6.36 14.60
CA ASN A 66 5.67 7.72 14.82
C ASN A 66 5.75 8.55 13.52
N ARG A 67 4.59 8.83 12.92
CA ARG A 67 4.49 9.60 11.67
C ARG A 67 5.11 11.00 11.74
N GLN A 68 5.15 11.62 12.92
CA GLN A 68 5.66 12.98 13.10
C GLN A 68 7.19 13.02 13.18
N GLU A 69 7.78 11.99 13.79
CA GLU A 69 9.23 11.82 13.88
C GLU A 69 9.81 11.26 12.57
N GLY A 70 8.97 10.60 11.77
CA GLY A 70 9.39 9.97 10.53
C GLY A 70 9.96 8.58 10.76
N VAL A 71 10.22 7.89 9.66
CA VAL A 71 10.83 6.55 9.65
C VAL A 71 12.27 6.69 9.19
N GLY A 72 13.20 6.19 10.00
CA GLY A 72 14.63 6.23 9.69
C GLY A 72 14.97 5.28 8.54
N MET A 73 16.20 5.38 8.01
CA MET A 73 16.67 4.49 6.94
C MET A 73 16.62 3.01 7.32
N GLU A 74 16.79 2.68 8.60
CA GLU A 74 16.69 1.31 9.10
C GLU A 74 15.25 0.77 8.97
N HIS A 75 14.23 1.57 9.28
CA HIS A 75 12.82 1.19 9.09
C HIS A 75 12.50 0.94 7.62
N VAL A 76 12.98 1.83 6.75
CA VAL A 76 12.82 1.70 5.30
C VAL A 76 13.44 0.39 4.81
N HIS A 77 14.63 0.04 5.30
CA HIS A 77 15.28 -1.20 4.89
C HIS A 77 14.47 -2.44 5.29
N VAL A 78 14.01 -2.50 6.54
CA VAL A 78 13.18 -3.61 7.04
C VAL A 78 11.87 -3.73 6.26
N LEU A 79 11.21 -2.60 5.99
CA LEU A 79 9.96 -2.59 5.21
C LEU A 79 10.20 -3.03 3.76
N LEU A 80 11.25 -2.53 3.10
CA LEU A 80 11.58 -2.91 1.73
C LEU A 80 11.97 -4.39 1.63
N GLU A 81 12.66 -4.95 2.63
CA GLU A 81 12.93 -6.39 2.67
C GLU A 81 11.63 -7.19 2.76
N LYS A 82 10.71 -6.79 3.65
CA LYS A 82 9.39 -7.43 3.77
C LYS A 82 8.60 -7.36 2.47
N LEU A 83 8.58 -6.20 1.83
CA LEU A 83 7.89 -5.99 0.55
C LEU A 83 8.54 -6.75 -0.60
N ALA A 84 9.87 -6.88 -0.62
CA ALA A 84 10.56 -7.70 -1.61
C ALA A 84 10.15 -9.18 -1.48
N LYS A 85 10.08 -9.69 -0.24
CA LYS A 85 9.60 -11.06 0.02
C LYS A 85 8.13 -11.24 -0.37
N PHE A 86 7.31 -10.23 -0.11
CA PHE A 86 5.90 -10.20 -0.48
C PHE A 86 5.74 -10.26 -2.01
N HIS A 87 6.42 -9.37 -2.75
CA HIS A 87 6.36 -9.37 -4.22
C HIS A 87 6.94 -10.63 -4.86
N ALA A 88 7.98 -11.23 -4.27
CA ALA A 88 8.52 -12.49 -4.76
C ALA A 88 7.48 -13.63 -4.64
N ALA A 89 6.83 -13.77 -3.48
CA ALA A 89 5.79 -14.76 -3.29
C ALA A 89 4.56 -14.51 -4.18
N GLY A 90 4.15 -13.24 -4.34
CA GLY A 90 3.05 -12.87 -5.22
C GLY A 90 3.32 -13.23 -6.68
N ALA A 91 4.54 -12.98 -7.17
CA ALA A 91 4.93 -13.34 -8.54
C ALA A 91 4.97 -14.86 -8.75
N VAL A 92 5.37 -15.63 -7.74
CA VAL A 92 5.35 -17.10 -7.81
C VAL A 92 3.92 -17.63 -7.81
N LEU A 93 3.02 -17.08 -6.97
CA LEU A 93 1.60 -17.43 -7.00
C LEU A 93 0.99 -17.13 -8.37
N TYR A 94 1.24 -15.95 -8.91
CA TYR A 94 0.76 -15.56 -10.24
C TYR A 94 1.25 -16.52 -11.32
N ARG A 95 2.54 -16.90 -11.32
CA ARG A 95 3.07 -17.86 -12.30
C ARG A 95 2.48 -19.26 -12.16
N LYS A 96 2.14 -19.69 -10.94
CA LYS A 96 1.55 -21.02 -10.68
C LYS A 96 0.08 -21.10 -11.07
N HIS A 97 -0.68 -20.01 -10.87
CA HIS A 97 -2.14 -20.03 -10.91
C HIS A 97 -2.77 -19.03 -11.90
N GLY A 98 -1.97 -18.16 -12.52
CA GLY A 98 -2.45 -17.00 -13.26
C GLY A 98 -3.00 -15.93 -12.31
N ARG A 99 -3.99 -15.16 -12.78
CA ARG A 99 -4.74 -14.21 -11.94
C ARG A 99 -5.33 -14.93 -10.73
N THR A 100 -4.93 -14.48 -9.54
CA THR A 100 -5.26 -15.16 -8.28
C THR A 100 -6.77 -15.15 -8.01
N THR A 101 -7.40 -14.01 -8.29
CA THR A 101 -8.85 -13.81 -8.10
C THR A 101 -9.31 -12.54 -8.83
N PRO A 102 -10.54 -12.48 -9.36
CA PRO A 102 -11.12 -11.24 -9.86
C PRO A 102 -11.20 -10.12 -8.81
N LEU A 103 -11.13 -10.46 -7.51
CA LEU A 103 -11.08 -9.46 -6.43
C LEU A 103 -9.85 -8.54 -6.50
N TYR A 104 -8.79 -8.97 -7.19
CA TYR A 104 -7.53 -8.23 -7.36
C TYR A 104 -7.45 -7.47 -8.68
N ASP A 105 -8.49 -7.52 -9.51
CA ASP A 105 -8.58 -6.63 -10.65
C ASP A 105 -8.62 -5.18 -10.13
N CYS A 106 -7.73 -4.34 -10.67
CA CYS A 106 -7.55 -2.99 -10.17
C CYS A 106 -8.82 -2.17 -10.41
N MET A 107 -9.44 -1.72 -9.33
CA MET A 107 -10.73 -1.02 -9.40
C MET A 107 -10.60 0.44 -9.86
N LEU A 108 -9.41 1.02 -9.71
CA LEU A 108 -9.11 2.40 -10.15
C LEU A 108 -9.03 2.54 -11.68
N ILE A 109 -9.10 1.43 -12.42
CA ILE A 109 -9.05 1.41 -13.89
C ILE A 109 -10.35 0.90 -14.54
N ASP A 110 -11.34 0.51 -13.74
CA ASP A 110 -12.67 0.15 -14.22
C ASP A 110 -13.43 1.43 -14.62
N PRO A 111 -14.18 1.45 -15.75
CA PRO A 111 -15.13 2.51 -16.08
C PRO A 111 -16.03 2.94 -14.90
N ALA A 112 -16.50 2.02 -14.06
CA ALA A 112 -17.28 2.34 -12.86
C ALA A 112 -16.45 3.10 -11.79
N GLY A 113 -15.14 2.85 -11.74
CA GLY A 113 -14.18 3.59 -10.92
C GLY A 113 -13.96 5.02 -11.42
N LYS A 114 -14.10 5.28 -12.73
CA LYS A 114 -13.94 6.64 -13.29
C LYS A 114 -14.92 7.63 -12.70
N ASP A 115 -16.21 7.30 -12.70
CA ASP A 115 -17.25 8.20 -12.22
C ASP A 115 -17.07 8.50 -10.72
N PHE A 116 -16.70 7.49 -9.94
CA PHE A 116 -16.34 7.65 -8.53
C PHE A 116 -15.13 8.59 -8.35
N MET A 117 -14.04 8.35 -9.08
CA MET A 117 -12.83 9.17 -8.99
C MET A 117 -13.07 10.61 -9.45
N ASP A 118 -13.86 10.82 -10.49
CA ASP A 118 -14.26 12.16 -10.95
C ASP A 118 -15.08 12.89 -9.90
N GLN A 119 -16.03 12.21 -9.24
CA GLN A 119 -16.80 12.80 -8.13
C GLN A 119 -15.92 13.11 -6.92
N TYR A 120 -15.05 12.17 -6.53
CA TYR A 120 -14.12 12.34 -5.43
C TYR A 120 -13.18 13.53 -5.66
N TYR A 121 -12.57 13.63 -6.84
CA TYR A 121 -11.65 14.71 -7.19
C TYR A 121 -12.34 16.06 -7.37
N LYS A 122 -13.61 16.11 -7.80
CA LYS A 122 -14.39 17.35 -7.82
C LYS A 122 -14.50 17.99 -6.43
N VAL A 123 -14.51 17.17 -5.37
CA VAL A 123 -14.59 17.65 -3.98
C VAL A 123 -13.20 17.93 -3.41
N ILE A 124 -12.23 17.04 -3.61
CA ILE A 124 -10.92 17.11 -2.95
C ILE A 124 -9.97 18.13 -3.61
N LYS A 125 -9.96 18.24 -4.95
CA LYS A 125 -9.00 19.11 -5.66
C LYS A 125 -9.13 20.59 -5.25
N PRO A 126 -10.34 21.18 -5.17
CA PRO A 126 -10.49 22.58 -4.75
C PRO A 126 -9.93 22.86 -3.36
N GLU A 127 -10.22 21.99 -2.39
CA GLU A 127 -9.71 22.11 -1.02
C GLU A 127 -8.18 22.00 -0.98
N PHE A 128 -7.63 21.00 -1.68
CA PHE A 128 -6.19 20.80 -1.78
C PHE A 128 -5.47 21.99 -2.42
N TYR A 129 -6.01 22.54 -3.50
CA TYR A 129 -5.46 23.73 -4.15
C TYR A 129 -5.64 25.00 -3.30
N GLY A 130 -6.72 25.08 -2.51
CA GLY A 130 -6.92 26.16 -1.53
C GLY A 130 -5.82 26.16 -0.46
N ILE A 131 -5.48 24.97 0.07
CA ILE A 131 -4.38 24.80 1.02
C ILE A 131 -3.04 25.18 0.38
N LEU A 132 -2.77 24.76 -0.85
CA LEU A 132 -1.53 25.12 -1.55
C LEU A 132 -1.41 26.61 -1.87
N SER A 133 -2.53 27.33 -1.94
CA SER A 133 -2.54 28.79 -2.08
C SER A 133 -2.50 29.52 -0.73
N SER A 134 -2.36 28.81 0.41
CA SER A 134 -2.35 29.44 1.74
C SER A 134 -1.05 30.17 2.07
N THR A 135 0.06 29.82 1.41
CA THR A 135 1.35 30.50 1.55
C THR A 135 2.01 30.77 0.19
N PRO A 136 2.81 31.84 0.04
CA PRO A 136 3.54 32.12 -1.20
C PRO A 136 4.54 31.01 -1.61
N GLU A 137 5.08 30.28 -0.62
CA GLU A 137 6.04 29.19 -0.85
C GLU A 137 5.38 27.93 -1.41
N ASP A 138 4.10 27.72 -1.13
CA ASP A 138 3.29 26.61 -1.62
C ASP A 138 2.65 26.93 -2.97
N GLU A 139 2.27 28.20 -3.20
CA GLU A 139 1.59 28.66 -4.40
C GLU A 139 2.42 28.40 -5.68
N ARG A 140 3.76 28.48 -5.60
CA ARG A 140 4.67 28.17 -6.71
C ARG A 140 4.54 26.73 -7.25
N TYR A 141 4.01 25.80 -6.45
CA TYR A 141 3.80 24.40 -6.86
C TYR A 141 2.43 24.16 -7.47
N LYS A 142 1.47 25.07 -7.24
CA LYS A 142 0.08 24.91 -7.66
C LYS A 142 -0.05 24.64 -9.17
N ALA A 143 0.53 25.50 -10.00
CA ALA A 143 0.46 25.34 -11.45
C ALA A 143 1.07 24.02 -11.96
N LYS A 144 2.14 23.53 -11.30
CA LYS A 144 2.75 22.24 -11.63
C LYS A 144 1.84 21.07 -11.23
N LEU A 145 1.20 21.15 -10.07
CA LEU A 145 0.30 20.13 -9.55
C LEU A 145 -1.02 20.06 -10.32
N GLU A 146 -1.64 21.21 -10.63
CA GLU A 146 -2.83 21.29 -11.49
C GLU A 146 -2.58 20.60 -12.83
N LYS A 147 -1.47 20.96 -13.50
CA LYS A 147 -1.06 20.33 -14.76
C LYS A 147 -0.77 18.83 -14.61
N SER A 148 -0.17 18.41 -13.50
CA SER A 148 0.08 16.98 -13.25
C SER A 148 -1.21 16.18 -13.15
N MET A 149 -2.24 16.76 -12.51
CA MET A 149 -3.54 16.13 -12.26
C MET A 149 -4.54 16.25 -13.41
N GLU A 150 -4.18 16.87 -14.53
CA GLU A 150 -4.94 16.80 -15.78
C GLU A 150 -4.93 15.36 -16.31
N ASN A 151 -6.10 14.84 -16.72
CA ASN A 151 -6.26 13.46 -17.21
C ASN A 151 -5.70 12.42 -16.22
N ASP A 152 -5.82 12.67 -14.92
CA ASP A 152 -5.27 11.81 -13.86
C ASP A 152 -5.84 10.39 -13.92
N PHE A 153 -7.12 10.26 -14.26
CA PHE A 153 -7.77 8.97 -14.41
C PHE A 153 -7.14 8.17 -15.56
N GLU A 154 -6.95 8.77 -16.73
CA GLU A 154 -6.36 8.12 -17.89
C GLU A 154 -4.88 7.78 -17.66
N LYS A 155 -4.12 8.68 -17.01
CA LYS A 155 -2.72 8.45 -16.64
C LYS A 155 -2.59 7.30 -15.64
N THR A 156 -3.41 7.31 -14.59
CA THR A 156 -3.48 6.26 -13.58
C THR A 156 -3.90 4.94 -14.23
N THR A 157 -4.90 4.96 -15.11
CA THR A 157 -5.36 3.79 -15.85
C THR A 157 -4.25 3.19 -16.70
N ALA A 158 -3.56 4.00 -17.49
CA ALA A 158 -2.44 3.55 -18.32
C ALA A 158 -1.29 3.00 -17.47
N ALA A 159 -1.00 3.60 -16.31
CA ALA A 159 0.07 3.16 -15.43
C ALA A 159 -0.26 1.87 -14.65
N LEU A 160 -1.54 1.56 -14.47
CA LEU A 160 -2.01 0.39 -13.74
C LEU A 160 -2.49 -0.76 -14.65
N THR A 161 -2.65 -0.49 -15.95
CA THR A 161 -2.92 -1.53 -16.95
C THR A 161 -1.64 -2.34 -17.21
N PHE A 162 -1.72 -3.66 -17.14
CA PHE A 162 -0.60 -4.57 -17.37
C PHE A 162 -1.00 -5.67 -18.34
N ASP A 163 0.00 -6.27 -19.01
CA ASP A 163 -0.16 -7.47 -19.81
C ASP A 163 0.27 -8.70 -19.01
N ASP A 164 -0.36 -9.85 -19.28
CA ASP A 164 -0.01 -11.13 -18.66
C ASP A 164 1.39 -11.62 -19.09
N SER A 165 1.96 -11.02 -20.15
CA SER A 165 3.34 -11.27 -20.59
C SER A 165 4.41 -10.54 -19.75
N ASP A 166 4.01 -9.57 -18.94
CA ASP A 166 4.91 -8.79 -18.08
C ASP A 166 5.23 -9.50 -16.74
N PHE A 167 6.10 -8.88 -15.94
CA PHE A 167 6.27 -9.29 -14.55
C PHE A 167 5.06 -8.88 -13.71
N VAL A 168 4.17 -9.83 -13.42
CA VAL A 168 3.00 -9.59 -12.57
C VAL A 168 3.23 -10.12 -11.15
N THR A 169 2.85 -9.32 -10.17
CA THR A 169 2.84 -9.70 -8.76
C THR A 169 1.66 -9.04 -8.03
N ILE A 170 1.40 -9.51 -6.82
CA ILE A 170 0.40 -8.97 -5.91
C ILE A 170 0.99 -7.73 -5.24
N CYS A 171 0.31 -6.59 -5.35
CA CYS A 171 0.70 -5.33 -4.75
C CYS A 171 -0.18 -5.00 -3.54
N HIS A 172 0.40 -4.67 -2.39
CA HIS A 172 -0.38 -4.18 -1.24
C HIS A 172 -1.12 -2.86 -1.53
N ALA A 173 -0.54 -2.01 -2.39
CA ALA A 173 -1.03 -0.73 -2.89
C ALA A 173 -1.39 0.40 -1.90
N ASP A 174 -1.55 0.12 -0.60
CA ASP A 174 -1.85 1.12 0.43
C ASP A 174 -0.77 1.18 1.52
N MET A 175 0.45 1.56 1.12
CA MET A 175 1.62 1.62 2.03
C MET A 175 1.74 2.95 2.76
N TRP A 176 0.67 3.32 3.46
CA TRP A 176 0.72 4.38 4.46
C TRP A 176 1.41 3.87 5.73
N THR A 177 2.13 4.76 6.43
CA THR A 177 2.81 4.53 7.71
C THR A 177 2.01 3.74 8.75
N ASN A 178 0.68 3.86 8.75
CA ASN A 178 -0.20 3.17 9.69
C ASN A 178 -0.54 1.73 9.26
N ASN A 179 -0.30 1.38 8.00
CA ASN A 179 -0.61 0.09 7.39
C ASN A 179 0.58 -0.88 7.48
N HIS A 180 1.58 -0.54 8.28
CA HIS A 180 2.65 -1.44 8.65
C HIS A 180 3.07 -1.18 10.10
N MET A 181 3.39 -2.25 10.82
CA MET A 181 3.82 -2.20 12.21
C MET A 181 5.20 -2.82 12.35
N TYR A 182 6.04 -2.26 13.21
CA TYR A 182 7.41 -2.71 13.43
C TYR A 182 7.57 -3.32 14.80
N SER A 183 8.36 -4.38 14.88
CA SER A 183 8.96 -4.83 16.13
C SER A 183 10.38 -4.29 16.26
N TYR A 184 10.89 -4.20 17.48
CA TYR A 184 12.18 -3.56 17.75
C TYR A 184 13.10 -4.45 18.57
N HIS A 185 14.39 -4.29 18.35
CA HIS A 185 15.41 -4.78 19.29
C HIS A 185 15.39 -3.96 20.58
N THR A 186 16.03 -4.47 21.63
CA THR A 186 16.23 -3.73 22.90
C THR A 186 17.00 -2.42 22.72
N SER A 187 17.79 -2.30 21.65
CA SER A 187 18.48 -1.07 21.23
C SER A 187 17.56 0.00 20.64
N GLY A 188 16.29 -0.33 20.34
CA GLY A 188 15.35 0.57 19.66
C GLY A 188 15.45 0.56 18.13
N THR A 189 16.31 -0.28 17.54
CA THR A 189 16.39 -0.45 16.08
C THR A 189 15.30 -1.39 15.57
N PRO A 190 14.70 -1.12 14.38
CA PRO A 190 13.64 -1.97 13.84
C PRO A 190 14.18 -3.35 13.49
N LYS A 191 13.42 -4.39 13.88
CA LYS A 191 13.79 -5.80 13.74
C LYS A 191 13.02 -6.48 12.61
N ASP A 192 11.71 -6.26 12.57
CA ASP A 192 10.81 -6.83 11.56
C ASP A 192 9.65 -5.87 11.30
N ALA A 193 8.99 -6.03 10.16
CA ALA A 193 7.76 -5.32 9.80
C ALA A 193 6.66 -6.31 9.42
N LEU A 194 5.43 -6.03 9.87
CA LEU A 194 4.22 -6.70 9.41
C LEU A 194 3.32 -5.69 8.71
N LEU A 195 2.70 -6.15 7.63
CA LEU A 195 1.78 -5.38 6.82
C LEU A 195 0.36 -5.60 7.36
N VAL A 196 -0.45 -4.54 7.40
CA VAL A 196 -1.85 -4.57 7.86
C VAL A 196 -2.71 -3.75 6.91
N ILE A 197 -4.02 -4.03 6.90
CA ILE A 197 -5.01 -3.31 6.10
C ILE A 197 -4.75 -3.49 4.59
N PHE A 198 -5.18 -4.63 4.06
CA PHE A 198 -4.95 -5.03 2.66
C PHE A 198 -6.10 -4.63 1.71
N SER A 199 -6.83 -3.56 2.06
CA SER A 199 -7.98 -3.04 1.31
C SER A 199 -7.63 -2.60 -0.12
N GLY A 200 -6.39 -2.16 -0.35
CA GLY A 200 -5.90 -1.68 -1.64
C GLY A 200 -5.42 -2.75 -2.62
N LEU A 201 -5.42 -4.04 -2.25
CA LEU A 201 -4.70 -5.07 -3.02
C LEU A 201 -5.12 -5.15 -4.50
N PHE A 202 -4.15 -5.22 -5.40
CA PHE A 202 -4.38 -5.55 -6.81
C PHE A 202 -3.16 -6.23 -7.46
N ASP A 203 -3.38 -6.96 -8.54
CA ASP A 203 -2.32 -7.52 -9.37
C ASP A 203 -1.77 -6.41 -10.30
N ASN A 204 -0.46 -6.14 -10.30
CA ASN A 204 0.18 -5.16 -11.21
C ASN A 204 1.72 -5.24 -11.23
N TYR A 205 2.30 -4.91 -12.39
CA TYR A 205 3.72 -4.63 -12.64
C TYR A 205 4.33 -3.52 -11.75
N SER A 206 3.56 -2.51 -11.35
CA SER A 206 4.10 -1.29 -10.71
C SER A 206 4.24 -1.33 -9.17
N SER A 207 4.32 -2.52 -8.57
CA SER A 207 4.17 -2.68 -7.12
C SER A 207 5.20 -1.91 -6.29
N THR A 208 6.46 -1.88 -6.74
CA THR A 208 7.53 -1.14 -6.04
C THR A 208 7.35 0.39 -6.11
N HIS A 209 6.88 0.91 -7.25
CA HIS A 209 6.73 2.36 -7.44
C HIS A 209 5.51 2.90 -6.67
N VAL A 210 4.40 2.16 -6.64
CA VAL A 210 3.19 2.53 -5.90
C VAL A 210 3.46 2.54 -4.40
N HIS A 211 4.21 1.55 -3.89
CA HIS A 211 4.62 1.52 -2.48
C HIS A 211 5.57 2.66 -2.14
N ILE A 212 6.60 2.90 -2.95
CA ILE A 212 7.55 4.00 -2.72
C ILE A 212 6.83 5.35 -2.80
N PHE A 213 5.88 5.52 -3.72
CA PHE A 213 5.10 6.76 -3.87
C PHE A 213 4.18 7.00 -2.66
N HIS A 214 3.42 6.00 -2.23
CA HIS A 214 2.53 6.13 -1.06
C HIS A 214 3.33 6.33 0.23
N PHE A 215 4.39 5.55 0.42
CA PHE A 215 5.26 5.68 1.57
C PHE A 215 5.92 7.06 1.63
N ARG A 216 6.51 7.54 0.52
CA ARG A 216 7.13 8.89 0.47
C ARG A 216 6.14 10.02 0.68
N SER A 217 4.92 9.89 0.13
CA SER A 217 3.89 10.92 0.27
C SER A 217 3.34 11.03 1.69
N THR A 218 3.54 9.99 2.52
CA THR A 218 2.93 9.89 3.85
C THR A 218 3.93 9.82 5.01
N THR A 219 5.23 9.75 4.72
CA THR A 219 6.30 9.73 5.72
C THR A 219 7.19 10.96 5.60
N LYS A 220 7.49 11.58 6.75
CA LYS A 220 8.51 12.61 6.84
C LYS A 220 9.88 11.96 7.02
N ALA A 221 10.92 12.57 6.45
CA ALA A 221 12.28 12.25 6.85
C ALA A 221 12.52 12.74 8.29
N PRO A 222 13.31 12.01 9.11
CA PRO A 222 13.66 12.47 10.45
C PRO A 222 14.28 13.86 10.44
N SER A 223 13.94 14.68 11.45
CA SER A 223 14.43 16.05 11.59
C SER A 223 15.94 16.15 11.86
N THR A 224 16.59 15.03 12.20
CA THR A 224 18.00 14.93 12.55
C THR A 224 18.73 13.96 11.62
N GLY A 225 19.34 14.49 10.57
CA GLY A 225 20.19 13.73 9.64
C GLY A 225 20.61 14.58 8.43
N PRO A 226 21.74 14.27 7.78
CA PRO A 226 22.13 14.98 6.57
C PRO A 226 21.05 14.77 5.50
N PRO A 227 20.75 15.79 4.67
CA PRO A 227 19.72 15.68 3.64
C PRO A 227 20.02 14.49 2.71
N CYS A 228 19.01 13.66 2.48
CA CYS A 228 19.10 12.51 1.60
C CYS A 228 19.50 12.98 0.19
N ARG A 229 20.65 12.51 -0.31
CA ARG A 229 21.18 12.87 -1.66
C ARG A 229 20.29 12.43 -2.83
N ILE A 230 19.25 11.64 -2.57
CA ILE A 230 18.24 11.26 -3.57
C ILE A 230 17.20 12.37 -3.77
N CYS A 231 17.00 13.26 -2.78
CA CYS A 231 16.07 14.40 -2.90
C CYS A 231 16.61 15.53 -3.79
N SER A 232 17.92 15.57 -4.08
CA SER A 232 18.57 16.64 -4.82
C SER A 232 18.68 16.40 -6.34
N THR A 233 18.15 15.29 -6.87
CA THR A 233 18.30 14.94 -8.29
C THR A 233 17.09 15.30 -9.17
N ILE A 234 16.04 15.90 -8.60
CA ILE A 234 14.88 16.40 -9.36
C ILE A 234 14.47 17.78 -8.82
N SER A 235 15.40 18.72 -8.84
CA SER A 235 15.13 20.16 -8.70
C SER A 235 15.34 20.85 -10.05
#